data_AF-A0A1Y0H0M8-F1
#
_entry.id   AF-A0A1Y0H0M8-F1
#
_cell.length_a   1.000
_cell.length_b   1.000
_cell.length_c   1.000
_cell.angle_alpha   90.00
_cell.angle_beta   90.00
_cell.angle_gamma   90.00
#
_symmetry.space_group_name_H-M   'P 1'
#
loop_
_entity.id
_entity.type
_entity.pdbx_description
1 polymer ?
#
loop_
_entity_poly.entity_id
_entity_poly.type
_entity_poly.pdbx_seq_one_letter_code
_entity_poly.pdbx_strand_id
1 'polypeptide(L)'
;MKLLSLASFFQVVTYSYDAAGRNVAVTDPLGRTSTSVYENAGRTIAQVAPDGTRVTTVYDAASRAIAYQDQLGNRTTQSYDARGQVITAMDARGAVTTFGYDAIGQQVTARDAREEILKKENCLLSRGGLRRTSRGTSRRGCGRWCGVGESR
;
A
#
# COMPACT_ATOMS: atom_id res chain seq x y z
N MET A 1 -34.05 12.06 48.84
CA MET A 1 -32.68 12.23 48.30
C MET A 1 -32.53 11.33 47.08
N LYS A 2 -32.41 11.91 45.90
CA LYS A 2 -32.26 11.19 44.63
C LYS A 2 -30.77 10.86 44.51
N LEU A 3 -30.40 9.58 44.65
CA LEU A 3 -29.03 9.11 44.46
C LEU A 3 -28.64 9.39 43.01
N LEU A 4 -27.93 10.49 42.79
CA LEU A 4 -27.19 10.73 41.56
C LEU A 4 -26.13 9.64 41.51
N SER A 5 -26.26 8.75 40.54
CA SER A 5 -25.31 7.69 40.22
C SER A 5 -23.87 8.23 40.26
N LEU A 6 -23.05 7.70 41.16
CA LEU A 6 -21.61 7.97 41.28
C LEU A 6 -20.78 7.32 40.15
N ALA A 7 -21.40 6.92 39.04
CA ALA A 7 -20.71 6.33 37.90
C ALA A 7 -20.02 7.38 36.99
N SER A 8 -19.50 8.49 37.55
CA SER A 8 -18.97 9.61 36.76
C SER A 8 -17.75 10.30 37.36
N PHE A 9 -16.80 9.54 37.92
CA PHE A 9 -15.45 10.06 38.23
C PHE A 9 -14.29 9.12 37.85
N PHE A 10 -14.54 7.81 37.66
CA PHE A 10 -13.53 6.90 37.13
C PHE A 10 -13.78 6.66 35.65
N GLN A 11 -12.96 7.30 34.80
CA GLN A 11 -12.86 6.90 33.41
C GLN A 11 -12.12 5.57 33.34
N VAL A 12 -12.86 4.47 33.13
CA VAL A 12 -12.30 3.12 33.00
C VAL A 12 -12.16 2.79 31.53
N VAL A 13 -10.96 2.38 31.12
CA VAL A 13 -10.71 1.77 29.80
C VAL A 13 -10.51 0.29 30.02
N THR A 14 -11.26 -0.56 29.32
CA THR A 14 -11.10 -2.02 29.43
C THR A 14 -10.39 -2.58 28.20
N TYR A 15 -9.51 -3.54 28.46
CA TYR A 15 -8.72 -4.23 27.44
C TYR A 15 -9.07 -5.71 27.47
N SER A 16 -9.37 -6.28 26.30
CA SER A 16 -9.56 -7.73 26.14
C SER A 16 -8.39 -8.32 25.37
N TYR A 17 -7.98 -9.53 25.76
CA TYR A 17 -6.84 -10.22 25.16
C TYR A 17 -7.25 -11.61 24.68
N ASP A 18 -6.61 -12.10 23.61
CA ASP A 18 -6.74 -13.49 23.21
C ASP A 18 -5.80 -14.42 24.01
N ALA A 19 -5.86 -15.72 23.73
CA ALA A 19 -5.03 -16.73 24.40
C ALA A 19 -3.51 -16.55 24.18
N ALA A 20 -3.12 -15.80 23.13
CA ALA A 20 -1.73 -15.45 22.86
C ALA A 20 -1.31 -14.12 23.53
N GLY A 21 -2.19 -13.51 24.34
CA GLY A 21 -1.92 -12.26 25.03
C GLY A 21 -2.00 -11.02 24.13
N ARG A 22 -2.60 -11.12 22.95
CA ARG A 22 -2.75 -9.99 22.01
C ARG A 22 -4.05 -9.25 22.29
N ASN A 23 -4.03 -7.92 22.25
CA ASN A 23 -5.21 -7.10 22.51
C ASN A 23 -6.24 -7.20 21.38
N VAL A 24 -7.40 -7.80 21.63
CA VAL A 24 -8.47 -7.97 20.63
C VAL A 24 -9.57 -6.94 20.73
N ALA A 25 -9.69 -6.25 21.86
CA ALA A 25 -10.66 -5.17 22.03
C ALA A 25 -10.18 -4.12 23.04
N VAL A 26 -10.57 -2.87 22.78
CA VAL A 26 -10.44 -1.74 23.70
C VAL A 26 -11.81 -1.07 23.81
N THR A 27 -12.36 -0.99 25.01
CA THR A 27 -13.59 -0.25 25.29
C THR A 27 -13.25 1.01 26.06
N ASP A 28 -13.67 2.16 25.52
CA ASP A 28 -13.45 3.45 26.14
C ASP A 28 -14.44 3.71 27.31
N PRO A 29 -14.26 4.79 28.10
CA PRO A 29 -15.13 5.10 29.22
C PRO A 29 -16.58 5.40 28.83
N LEU A 30 -16.84 5.66 27.55
CA LEU A 30 -18.17 5.89 26.99
C LEU A 30 -18.84 4.57 26.54
N GLY A 31 -18.18 3.42 26.73
CA GLY A 31 -18.67 2.10 26.33
C GLY A 31 -18.46 1.78 24.85
N ARG A 32 -17.73 2.62 24.11
CA ARG A 32 -17.45 2.43 22.68
C ARG A 32 -16.29 1.46 22.52
N THR A 33 -16.47 0.42 21.72
CA THR A 33 -15.49 -0.68 21.59
C THR A 33 -14.86 -0.71 20.21
N SER A 34 -13.54 -0.68 20.16
CA SER A 34 -12.73 -0.96 18.97
C SER A 34 -12.19 -2.38 19.05
N THR A 35 -12.16 -3.12 17.93
CA THR A 35 -11.64 -4.49 17.90
C THR A 35 -10.51 -4.66 16.89
N SER A 36 -9.58 -5.57 17.20
CA SER A 36 -8.47 -5.97 16.32
C SER A 36 -8.57 -7.46 16.05
N VAL A 37 -8.47 -7.83 14.78
CA VAL A 37 -8.45 -9.22 14.33
C VAL A 37 -7.04 -9.58 13.89
N TYR A 38 -6.51 -10.64 14.45
CA TYR A 38 -5.19 -11.15 14.14
C TYR A 38 -5.29 -12.47 13.37
N GLU A 39 -4.36 -12.66 12.44
CA GLU A 39 -4.10 -13.98 11.88
C GLU A 39 -3.15 -14.80 12.79
N ASN A 40 -2.94 -16.06 12.41
CA ASN A 40 -2.13 -17.00 13.19
C ASN A 40 -0.66 -16.54 13.36
N ALA A 41 -0.09 -15.83 12.38
CA ALA A 41 1.28 -15.31 12.49
C ALA A 41 1.39 -14.02 13.33
N GLY A 42 0.32 -13.57 13.99
CA GLY A 42 0.37 -12.38 14.84
C GLY A 42 0.10 -11.06 14.14
N ARG A 43 -0.13 -11.06 12.83
CA ARG A 43 -0.37 -9.84 12.05
C ARG A 43 -1.83 -9.40 12.20
N THR A 44 -2.08 -8.10 12.26
CA THR A 44 -3.44 -7.55 12.28
C THR A 44 -4.03 -7.57 10.88
N ILE A 45 -5.08 -8.35 10.65
CA ILE A 45 -5.77 -8.45 9.36
C ILE A 45 -7.02 -7.57 9.28
N ALA A 46 -7.57 -7.16 10.42
CA ALA A 46 -8.64 -6.18 10.43
C ALA A 46 -8.66 -5.35 11.72
N GLN A 47 -9.18 -4.14 11.60
CA GLN A 47 -9.55 -3.28 12.71
C GLN A 47 -10.98 -2.82 12.50
N VAL A 48 -11.79 -2.88 13.56
CA VAL A 48 -13.18 -2.41 13.54
C VAL A 48 -13.30 -1.29 14.57
N ALA A 49 -13.75 -0.13 14.12
CA ALA A 49 -14.01 1.01 14.99
C ALA A 49 -15.38 0.88 15.67
N PRO A 50 -15.67 1.70 16.70
CA PRO A 50 -16.92 1.56 17.46
C PRO A 50 -18.19 1.89 16.67
N ASP A 51 -18.07 2.60 15.56
CA ASP A 51 -19.16 2.86 14.62
C ASP A 51 -19.43 1.68 13.67
N GLY A 52 -18.69 0.58 13.82
CA GLY A 52 -18.79 -0.63 13.00
C GLY A 52 -18.00 -0.55 11.70
N THR A 53 -17.34 0.58 11.40
CA THR A 53 -16.48 0.68 10.22
C THR A 53 -15.27 -0.24 10.35
N ARG A 54 -14.86 -0.85 9.24
CA ARG A 54 -13.81 -1.86 9.22
C ARG A 54 -12.74 -1.53 8.20
N VAL A 55 -11.49 -1.63 8.62
CA VAL A 55 -10.32 -1.63 7.76
C VAL A 55 -9.75 -3.04 7.71
N THR A 56 -9.34 -3.51 6.53
CA THR A 56 -8.79 -4.86 6.33
C THR A 56 -7.47 -4.79 5.58
N THR A 57 -6.47 -5.55 6.03
CA THR A 57 -5.18 -5.69 5.37
C THR A 57 -4.92 -7.16 5.05
N VAL A 58 -4.49 -7.44 3.82
CA VAL A 58 -4.12 -8.77 3.37
C VAL A 58 -2.62 -8.81 3.13
N TYR A 59 -1.97 -9.85 3.63
CA TYR A 59 -0.52 -10.02 3.53
C TYR A 59 -0.16 -11.22 2.64
N ASP A 60 1.01 -11.16 2.01
CA ASP A 60 1.63 -12.33 1.39
C ASP A 60 2.39 -13.19 2.42
N ALA A 61 2.97 -14.29 1.94
CA ALA A 61 3.79 -15.19 2.75
C ALA A 61 5.06 -14.52 3.32
N ALA A 62 5.52 -13.43 2.69
CA ALA A 62 6.68 -12.65 3.14
C ALA A 62 6.29 -11.51 4.11
N SER A 63 5.03 -11.45 4.58
CA SER A 63 4.52 -10.39 5.47
C SER A 63 4.48 -8.99 4.87
N ARG A 64 4.31 -8.91 3.55
CA ARG A 64 4.10 -7.66 2.84
C ARG A 64 2.62 -7.48 2.54
N ALA A 65 2.08 -6.27 2.74
CA ALA A 65 0.68 -5.99 2.48
C ALA A 65 0.40 -5.98 0.97
N ILE A 66 -0.43 -6.90 0.48
CA ILE A 66 -0.81 -7.00 -0.94
C ILE A 66 -2.19 -6.42 -1.23
N ALA A 67 -3.01 -6.23 -0.20
CA ALA A 67 -4.25 -5.49 -0.33
C ALA A 67 -4.58 -4.74 0.96
N TYR A 68 -5.20 -3.59 0.80
CA TYR A 68 -5.76 -2.78 1.87
C TYR A 68 -7.16 -2.36 1.47
N GLN A 69 -8.13 -2.55 2.36
CA GLN A 69 -9.49 -2.07 2.18
C GLN A 69 -9.81 -1.10 3.29
N ASP A 70 -10.21 0.11 2.92
CA ASP A 70 -10.59 1.16 3.87
C ASP A 70 -12.03 0.96 4.40
N GLN A 71 -12.41 1.85 5.32
CA GLN A 71 -13.72 1.90 5.98
C GLN A 71 -14.90 2.08 5.00
N LEU A 72 -14.64 2.67 3.83
CA LEU A 72 -15.63 2.95 2.79
C LEU A 72 -15.72 1.79 1.78
N GLY A 73 -14.94 0.73 1.97
CA GLY A 73 -14.87 -0.41 1.06
C GLY A 73 -13.93 -0.22 -0.12
N ASN A 74 -13.22 0.92 -0.20
CA ASN A 74 -12.24 1.16 -1.26
C ASN A 74 -11.06 0.23 -1.07
N ARG A 75 -10.76 -0.56 -2.10
CA ARG A 75 -9.68 -1.54 -2.07
C ARG A 75 -8.51 -1.08 -2.93
N THR A 76 -7.34 -0.99 -2.32
CA THR A 76 -6.06 -0.82 -3.02
C THR A 76 -5.31 -2.14 -2.99
N THR A 77 -4.72 -2.56 -4.10
CA THR A 77 -3.87 -3.75 -4.17
C THR A 77 -2.50 -3.43 -4.70
N GLN A 78 -1.49 -4.17 -4.27
CA GLN A 78 -0.12 -3.98 -4.73
C GLN A 78 0.61 -5.31 -4.86
N SER A 79 1.58 -5.36 -5.76
CA SER A 79 2.46 -6.51 -5.94
C SER A 79 3.92 -6.11 -5.85
N TYR A 80 4.76 -7.07 -5.52
CA TYR A 80 6.16 -6.84 -5.22
C TYR A 80 7.08 -7.70 -6.08
N ASP A 81 8.27 -7.19 -6.37
CA ASP A 81 9.36 -8.01 -6.90
C ASP A 81 10.02 -8.88 -5.81
N ALA A 82 11.03 -9.65 -6.22
CA ALA A 82 11.82 -10.49 -5.33
C ALA A 82 12.65 -9.69 -4.31
N ARG A 83 12.90 -8.39 -4.56
CA ARG A 83 13.62 -7.48 -3.66
C ARG A 83 12.68 -6.74 -2.71
N GLY A 84 11.37 -6.96 -2.80
CA GLY A 84 10.36 -6.28 -1.96
C GLY A 84 9.95 -4.90 -2.46
N GLN A 85 10.25 -4.55 -3.71
CA GLN A 85 9.87 -3.28 -4.31
C GLN A 85 8.48 -3.40 -4.96
N VAL A 86 7.63 -2.39 -4.82
CA VAL A 86 6.27 -2.40 -5.39
C VAL A 86 6.35 -2.24 -6.90
N ILE A 87 5.96 -3.25 -7.67
CA ILE A 87 6.01 -3.21 -9.15
C ILE A 87 4.69 -2.82 -9.77
N THR A 88 3.58 -3.12 -9.10
CA THR A 88 2.25 -2.66 -9.50
C THR A 88 1.44 -2.23 -8.29
N ALA A 89 0.63 -1.18 -8.46
CA ALA A 89 -0.40 -0.78 -7.52
C ALA A 89 -1.69 -0.52 -8.29
N MET A 90 -2.83 -0.94 -7.76
CA MET A 90 -4.16 -0.68 -8.31
C MET A 90 -4.98 0.05 -7.26
N ASP A 91 -5.52 1.20 -7.62
CA ASP A 91 -6.40 1.97 -6.75
C ASP A 91 -7.83 1.38 -6.72
N ALA A 92 -8.68 1.92 -5.86
CA ALA A 92 -10.06 1.46 -5.71
C ALA A 92 -10.96 1.72 -6.93
N ARG A 93 -10.55 2.62 -7.84
CA ARG A 93 -11.23 2.83 -9.13
C ARG A 93 -10.73 1.88 -10.20
N GLY A 94 -9.78 1.01 -9.87
CA GLY A 94 -9.14 0.06 -10.76
C GLY A 94 -8.07 0.65 -11.66
N ALA A 95 -7.61 1.88 -11.41
CA ALA A 95 -6.47 2.42 -12.12
C ALA A 95 -5.19 1.74 -11.65
N VAL A 96 -4.49 1.11 -12.59
CA VAL A 96 -3.21 0.43 -12.34
C VAL A 96 -2.07 1.39 -12.61
N THR A 97 -1.11 1.44 -11.68
CA THR A 97 0.17 2.11 -11.85
C THR A 97 1.28 1.07 -11.79
N THR A 98 2.20 1.11 -12.75
CA THR A 98 3.37 0.23 -12.79
C THR A 98 4.64 1.01 -12.48
N PHE A 99 5.56 0.38 -11.76
CA PHE A 99 6.80 0.98 -11.33
C PHE A 99 8.00 0.19 -11.87
N GLY A 100 9.04 0.91 -12.24
CA GLY A 100 10.30 0.34 -12.69
C GLY A 100 11.44 0.87 -11.84
N TYR A 101 12.36 -0.03 -11.49
CA TYR A 101 13.52 0.27 -10.66
C TYR A 101 14.80 -0.09 -11.40
N ASP A 102 15.89 0.62 -11.09
CA ASP A 102 17.21 0.28 -11.57
C ASP A 102 17.87 -0.86 -10.74
N ALA A 103 19.10 -1.19 -11.10
CA ALA A 103 19.88 -2.26 -10.45
C ALA A 103 20.17 -1.96 -8.97
N ILE A 104 20.29 -0.68 -8.58
CA ILE A 104 20.56 -0.25 -7.21
C ILE A 104 19.28 0.00 -6.41
N GLY A 105 18.10 -0.18 -7.02
CA GLY A 105 16.80 -0.12 -6.38
C GLY A 105 16.16 1.28 -6.40
N GLN A 106 16.69 2.24 -7.15
CA GLN A 106 16.05 3.54 -7.35
C GLN A 106 14.92 3.44 -8.36
N GLN A 107 13.79 4.08 -8.07
CA GLN A 107 12.64 4.11 -8.98
C GLN A 107 12.95 5.03 -10.17
N VAL A 108 12.91 4.49 -11.38
CA VAL A 108 13.21 5.22 -12.63
C VAL A 108 11.98 5.51 -13.48
N THR A 109 10.89 4.75 -13.27
CA THR A 109 9.63 4.96 -13.98
C THR A 109 8.42 4.76 -13.06
N ALA A 110 7.40 5.59 -13.26
CA ALA A 110 6.03 5.32 -12.86
C ALA A 110 5.14 5.54 -14.08
N ARG A 111 4.27 4.58 -14.40
CA ARG A 111 3.33 4.66 -15.52
C ARG A 111 1.93 4.37 -15.05
N ASP A 112 0.97 5.16 -15.47
CA ASP A 112 -0.44 4.85 -15.24
C ASP A 112 -0.97 3.83 -16.25
N ALA A 113 -2.25 3.48 -16.13
CA ALA A 113 -2.94 2.56 -17.03
C ALA A 113 -3.06 3.09 -18.48
N ARG A 114 -2.77 4.37 -18.71
CA ARG A 114 -2.71 5.00 -20.04
C ARG A 114 -1.30 5.02 -20.61
N GLU A 115 -0.34 4.38 -19.93
CA GLU A 115 1.09 4.39 -20.22
C GLU A 115 1.69 5.81 -20.20
N GLU A 116 1.02 6.76 -19.56
CA GLU A 116 1.56 8.09 -19.36
C GLU A 116 2.60 8.03 -18.25
N ILE A 117 3.79 8.56 -18.54
CA ILE A 117 4.90 8.54 -17.59
C ILE A 117 4.61 9.60 -16.52
N LEU A 118 4.20 9.15 -15.33
CA LEU A 118 3.92 9.99 -14.17
C LEU A 118 5.19 10.55 -13.54
N LYS A 119 6.33 9.84 -13.66
CA LYS A 119 7.63 10.30 -13.15
C LYS A 119 8.78 9.65 -13.94
N LYS A 120 9.72 10.46 -14.41
CA LYS A 120 10.96 10.03 -15.10
C LYS A 120 12.16 10.75 -14.50
N GLU A 121 12.47 10.44 -13.25
CA GLU A 121 13.73 10.92 -12.67
C GLU A 121 14.81 9.86 -12.96
N ASN A 122 15.86 10.30 -13.67
CA ASN A 122 17.13 9.62 -13.85
C ASN A 122 17.30 8.55 -14.95
N CYS A 123 16.52 8.60 -16.03
CA CYS A 123 16.83 7.87 -17.27
C CYS A 123 17.97 8.55 -18.09
N LEU A 124 19.09 8.94 -17.46
CA LEU A 124 20.17 9.70 -18.12
C LEU A 124 21.61 9.25 -17.81
N LEU A 125 21.85 8.02 -17.33
CA LEU A 125 23.23 7.54 -17.09
C LEU A 125 23.56 6.17 -17.71
N SER A 126 23.30 5.98 -19.02
CA SER A 126 24.00 4.91 -19.75
C SER A 126 24.36 5.21 -21.22
N ARG A 127 24.04 6.38 -21.78
CA ARG A 127 24.58 6.77 -23.09
C ARG A 127 24.98 8.24 -23.04
N GLY A 128 26.30 8.44 -23.04
CA GLY A 128 26.91 9.76 -22.98
C GLY A 128 26.43 10.70 -24.08
N GLY A 129 26.42 11.99 -23.73
CA GLY A 129 26.43 13.12 -24.64
C GLY A 129 25.18 13.31 -25.50
N LEU A 130 24.39 14.34 -25.20
CA LEU A 130 24.32 15.53 -26.06
C LEU A 130 23.35 16.58 -25.50
N ARG A 131 23.79 17.83 -25.64
CA ARG A 131 23.07 19.05 -25.25
C ARG A 131 21.83 19.28 -26.12
N ARG A 132 20.82 19.86 -25.47
CA ARG A 132 19.70 20.71 -25.94
C ARG A 132 19.53 20.95 -27.45
N THR A 133 18.27 20.88 -27.90
CA THR A 133 17.51 21.97 -28.56
C THR A 133 16.00 21.71 -28.39
N SER A 134 15.29 22.53 -27.62
CA SER A 134 14.31 23.55 -28.06
C SER A 134 13.23 23.09 -29.05
N ARG A 135 11.99 23.11 -28.54
CA ARG A 135 10.69 23.33 -29.23
C ARG A 135 10.29 22.36 -30.35
N GLY A 136 9.09 21.80 -30.17
CA GLY A 136 8.17 21.53 -31.28
C GLY A 136 8.22 20.10 -31.81
N THR A 137 7.16 19.34 -31.50
CA THR A 137 6.54 18.26 -32.29
C THR A 137 7.45 17.40 -33.17
N SER A 138 7.57 16.11 -32.85
CA SER A 138 7.89 15.09 -33.86
C SER A 138 7.43 13.70 -33.44
N ARG A 139 6.41 13.20 -34.16
CA ARG A 139 6.16 11.78 -34.34
C ARG A 139 7.38 11.16 -35.02
N ARG A 140 7.95 10.12 -34.40
CA ARG A 140 8.50 8.88 -34.96
C ARG A 140 9.80 8.48 -34.26
N GLY A 141 9.83 7.21 -33.86
CA GLY A 141 11.06 6.42 -33.80
C GLY A 141 11.74 6.35 -32.44
N CYS A 142 11.29 5.41 -31.59
CA CYS A 142 12.25 4.63 -30.82
C CYS A 142 12.39 3.28 -31.52
N GLY A 143 13.37 3.23 -32.43
CA GLY A 143 13.79 2.00 -33.05
C GLY A 143 14.51 1.10 -32.06
N ARG A 144 14.22 -0.19 -32.20
CA ARG A 144 15.21 -1.28 -32.36
C ARG A 144 16.20 -1.56 -31.21
N TRP A 145 16.07 -2.81 -30.76
CA TRP A 145 17.09 -3.77 -30.31
C TRP A 145 17.24 -4.01 -28.82
N CYS A 146 16.72 -5.16 -28.38
CA CYS A 146 17.50 -6.20 -27.71
C CYS A 146 17.08 -7.56 -28.31
N GLY A 147 18.04 -8.31 -28.81
CA GLY A 147 17.83 -9.61 -29.46
C GLY A 147 19.11 -10.05 -30.18
N VAL A 148 20.18 -10.27 -29.42
CA VAL A 148 21.34 -11.04 -29.90
C VAL A 148 21.10 -12.47 -29.47
N GLY A 149 21.11 -13.39 -30.42
CA GLY A 149 21.20 -14.82 -30.17
C GLY A 149 20.51 -15.64 -31.25
N GLU A 150 21.21 -15.92 -32.35
CA GLU A 150 21.45 -17.32 -32.70
C GLU A 150 22.58 -17.47 -33.72
N SER A 151 23.26 -18.59 -33.54
CA SER A 151 24.55 -18.98 -34.07
C SER A 151 24.42 -19.97 -35.22
N ARG A 152 25.40 -19.87 -36.14
CA ARG A 152 25.78 -20.75 -37.26
C ARG A 152 25.19 -20.42 -38.62
#